data_AF-A0A397AE73-F1
#
_entry.id   AF-A0A397AE73-F1
#
_cell.length_a   1.000
_cell.length_b   1.000
_cell.length_c   1.000
_cell.angle_alpha   90.00
_cell.angle_beta   90.00
_cell.angle_gamma   90.00
#
_symmetry.space_group_name_H-M   'P 1'
#
loop_
_entity.id
_entity.type
_entity.pdbx_description
1 polymer ?
#
loop_
_entity_poly.entity_id
_entity_poly.type
_entity_poly.pdbx_seq_one_letter_code
_entity_poly.pdbx_strand_id
1 'polypeptide(L)'
;MNCIATSLPSVQVERHPDKGRSLHVSSPRGIPSGTKLFQEEAFAKVVLSTYKGNVCAACLRPSDPDICCDNCSQVTFCSEACQASLAYVHALECETLDDIDMIAKKSAADRDLLRLLVRILCRRVCPCPRRNETDELLATTFSEVDQMVHATSRLESSWVASVERGAELLLQSLPTKAHVSVAEIVGLAGRINENSYSLDAWTSSKAAAVGMFPVAALLNHSCMPNCAWANDGRGHMEVRTTAFVAHGEELCFSYIDPTQPRPTRQRELLVTKHFQCTCPRCSDSSIDSMDDMLEGVCCGVCLQLLQPGAGSSRCCHQPLQVDDTDVQRKTESARQSLRQIQNQVDTKQFAAARVLALELLQAHSTKPDETSSIVLHPSHEILTRASQLVGECDWKLGDYVSCVGRRLDWIARLEKTVAPMSLVLAHAHHDVVEAFKASLTHNAWPAGTDLQSKEALAAWHLQQCRHINSVCLPARHPLNAIK
;
A
#
# COMPACT_ATOMS: atom_id res chain seq x y z
N MET A 1 26.84 -3.54 -18.84
CA MET A 1 26.57 -2.32 -18.04
C MET A 1 26.27 -2.80 -16.63
N ASN A 2 27.02 -2.34 -15.64
CA ASN A 2 26.79 -2.73 -14.24
C ASN A 2 25.54 -2.00 -13.75
N CYS A 3 24.52 -2.74 -13.35
CA CYS A 3 23.32 -2.18 -12.71
C CYS A 3 23.73 -1.53 -11.38
N ILE A 4 23.21 -0.35 -11.05
CA ILE A 4 23.52 0.33 -9.77
C ILE A 4 23.21 -0.55 -8.54
N ALA A 5 22.27 -1.48 -8.67
CA ALA A 5 22.01 -2.47 -7.63
C ALA A 5 23.22 -3.38 -7.32
N THR A 6 24.13 -3.60 -8.29
CA THR A 6 25.34 -4.43 -8.10
C THR A 6 26.44 -3.75 -7.28
N SER A 7 26.30 -2.45 -6.97
CA SER A 7 27.23 -1.72 -6.11
C SER A 7 26.77 -1.60 -4.65
N LEU A 8 25.63 -2.20 -4.28
CA LEU A 8 25.15 -2.17 -2.90
C LEU A 8 25.86 -3.21 -2.03
N PRO A 9 26.36 -2.84 -0.84
CA PRO A 9 27.31 -3.67 -0.08
C PRO A 9 26.70 -4.92 0.60
N SER A 10 25.38 -5.06 0.63
CA SER A 10 24.70 -6.15 1.36
C SER A 10 23.58 -6.83 0.57
N VAL A 11 23.46 -6.50 -0.71
CA VAL A 11 22.50 -7.13 -1.61
C VAL A 11 23.17 -7.46 -2.94
N GLN A 12 22.58 -8.40 -3.67
CA GLN A 12 23.00 -8.78 -5.01
C GLN A 12 21.79 -9.03 -5.89
N VAL A 13 21.95 -8.77 -7.19
CA VAL A 13 20.92 -9.10 -8.18
C VAL A 13 21.14 -10.53 -8.63
N GLU A 14 20.09 -11.34 -8.52
CA GLU A 14 20.05 -12.70 -9.05
C GLU A 14 19.00 -12.80 -10.16
N ARG A 15 19.03 -13.91 -10.90
CA ARG A 15 18.03 -14.22 -11.93
C ARG A 15 17.37 -15.55 -11.61
N HIS A 16 16.11 -15.49 -11.21
CA HIS A 16 15.24 -16.64 -11.03
C HIS A 16 14.63 -17.07 -12.39
N PRO A 17 14.52 -18.38 -12.68
CA PRO A 17 13.91 -18.87 -13.92
C PRO A 17 12.50 -18.31 -14.16
N ASP A 18 11.64 -18.34 -13.13
CA ASP A 18 10.24 -17.92 -13.24
C ASP A 18 9.97 -16.45 -12.90
N LYS A 19 10.75 -15.84 -12.00
CA LYS A 19 10.52 -14.46 -11.52
C LYS A 19 11.35 -13.41 -12.27
N GLY A 20 12.30 -13.83 -13.10
CA GLY A 20 13.22 -12.90 -13.75
C GLY A 20 14.28 -12.38 -12.77
N ARG A 21 14.55 -11.08 -12.76
CA ARG A 21 15.54 -10.49 -11.84
C ARG A 21 14.95 -10.37 -10.44
N SER A 22 15.77 -10.58 -9.42
CA SER A 22 15.40 -10.48 -8.01
C SER A 22 16.55 -9.89 -7.21
N LEU A 23 16.24 -9.24 -6.10
CA LEU A 23 17.24 -8.72 -5.16
C LEU A 23 17.38 -9.66 -3.96
N HIS A 24 18.58 -10.11 -3.65
CA HIS A 24 18.88 -11.07 -2.59
C HIS A 24 19.89 -10.51 -1.60
N VAL A 25 19.84 -10.98 -0.35
CA VAL A 25 20.83 -10.62 0.67
C VAL A 25 22.17 -11.30 0.39
N SER A 26 23.24 -10.51 0.26
CA SER A 26 24.62 -11.03 0.11
C SER A 26 25.42 -10.99 1.41
N SER A 27 24.90 -10.36 2.47
CA SER A 27 25.55 -10.32 3.80
C SER A 27 25.56 -11.71 4.45
N PRO A 28 26.73 -12.28 4.84
CA PRO A 28 26.81 -13.61 5.45
C PRO A 28 26.07 -13.73 6.80
N ARG A 29 25.85 -12.61 7.50
CA ARG A 29 25.13 -12.56 8.77
C ARG A 29 23.62 -12.34 8.61
N GLY A 30 23.14 -12.28 7.37
CA GLY A 30 21.81 -11.75 7.07
C GLY A 30 21.72 -10.24 7.35
N ILE A 31 20.49 -9.73 7.34
CA ILE A 31 20.14 -8.34 7.61
C ILE A 31 19.08 -8.31 8.71
N PRO A 32 19.33 -7.63 9.85
CA PRO A 32 18.36 -7.47 10.93
C PRO A 32 17.10 -6.71 10.50
N SER A 33 15.99 -6.91 11.22
CA SER A 33 14.79 -6.07 11.08
C SER A 33 15.09 -4.60 11.39
N GLY A 34 14.46 -3.69 10.66
CA GLY A 34 14.61 -2.24 10.81
C GLY A 34 15.90 -1.70 10.19
N THR A 35 16.59 -2.43 9.33
CA THR A 35 17.81 -1.97 8.67
C THR A 35 17.46 -1.16 7.42
N LYS A 36 18.02 0.05 7.27
CA LYS A 36 18.00 0.81 5.99
C LYS A 36 18.82 0.03 4.97
N LEU A 37 18.18 -0.45 3.91
CA LEU A 37 18.86 -1.13 2.80
C LEU A 37 19.52 -0.11 1.87
N PHE A 38 18.73 0.85 1.38
CA PHE A 38 19.20 1.95 0.55
C PHE A 38 18.17 3.08 0.52
N GLN A 39 18.61 4.23 0.01
CA GLN A 39 17.75 5.34 -0.38
C GLN A 39 17.89 5.56 -1.88
N GLU A 40 16.77 5.79 -2.57
CA GLU A 40 16.71 5.97 -4.02
C GLU A 40 15.97 7.26 -4.38
N GLU A 41 16.62 8.11 -5.17
CA GLU A 41 15.98 9.22 -5.86
C GLU A 41 15.18 8.66 -7.03
N ALA A 42 13.91 9.06 -7.15
CA ALA A 42 13.12 8.72 -8.31
C ALA A 42 13.80 9.23 -9.58
N PHE A 43 13.94 8.39 -10.61
CA PHE A 43 14.36 8.88 -11.92
C PHE A 43 13.43 10.00 -12.38
N ALA A 44 12.13 9.78 -12.21
CA ALA A 44 11.07 10.74 -12.43
C ALA A 44 9.95 10.49 -11.42
N LYS A 45 9.34 11.56 -10.90
CA LYS A 45 8.12 11.47 -10.09
C LYS A 45 7.19 12.64 -10.39
N VAL A 46 5.90 12.44 -10.10
CA VAL A 46 4.87 13.48 -10.16
C VAL A 46 3.98 13.40 -8.93
N VAL A 47 3.55 14.57 -8.44
CA VAL A 47 2.54 14.66 -7.37
C VAL A 47 1.19 14.30 -7.96
N LEU A 48 0.48 13.38 -7.31
CA LEU A 48 -0.83 12.93 -7.72
C LEU A 48 -1.81 14.10 -7.75
N SER A 49 -2.71 14.03 -8.72
CA SER A 49 -3.81 14.95 -8.98
C SER A 49 -4.54 15.46 -7.73
N THR A 50 -4.83 14.56 -6.79
CA THR A 50 -5.56 14.85 -5.54
C THR A 50 -4.78 15.74 -4.57
N TYR A 51 -3.45 15.83 -4.72
CA TYR A 51 -2.55 16.60 -3.85
C TYR A 51 -1.92 17.82 -4.54
N LYS A 52 -2.34 18.13 -5.77
CA LYS A 52 -1.91 19.33 -6.51
C LYS A 52 -2.15 20.58 -5.67
N GLY A 53 -1.16 21.47 -5.59
CA GLY A 53 -1.21 22.71 -4.80
C GLY A 53 -0.94 22.55 -3.30
N ASN A 54 -1.04 21.34 -2.75
CA ASN A 54 -0.86 21.07 -1.32
C ASN A 54 0.48 20.41 -0.98
N VAL A 55 1.12 19.78 -1.97
CA VAL A 55 2.35 19.00 -1.81
C VAL A 55 3.41 19.49 -2.79
N CYS A 56 4.62 19.70 -2.28
CA CYS A 56 5.77 20.14 -3.06
C CYS A 56 6.17 19.10 -4.10
N ALA A 57 6.28 19.51 -5.37
CA ALA A 57 6.66 18.65 -6.50
C ALA A 57 8.06 18.04 -6.37
N ALA A 58 8.96 18.68 -5.62
CA ALA A 58 10.33 18.21 -5.42
C ALA A 58 10.47 17.28 -4.20
N CYS A 59 10.03 17.70 -3.01
CA CYS A 59 10.33 17.00 -1.76
C CYS A 59 9.12 16.35 -1.06
N LEU A 60 7.92 16.51 -1.61
CA LEU A 60 6.66 15.94 -1.07
C LEU A 60 6.27 16.41 0.35
N ARG A 61 6.88 17.50 0.84
CA ARG A 61 6.41 18.24 2.02
C ARG A 61 5.22 19.14 1.65
N PRO A 62 4.47 19.68 2.63
CA PRO A 62 3.48 20.71 2.37
C PRO A 62 4.08 21.83 1.52
N SER A 63 3.42 22.20 0.44
CA SER A 63 3.85 23.31 -0.41
C SER A 63 3.42 24.65 0.15
N ASP A 64 4.11 25.69 -0.31
CA ASP A 64 3.68 27.07 -0.18
C ASP A 64 2.88 27.42 -1.46
N PRO A 65 1.60 27.80 -1.37
CA PRO A 65 0.79 28.12 -2.55
C PRO A 65 1.37 29.27 -3.38
N ASP A 66 2.16 30.16 -2.77
CA ASP A 66 2.76 31.32 -3.45
C ASP A 66 4.02 30.94 -4.24
N ILE A 67 4.58 29.74 -4.02
CA ILE A 67 5.74 29.23 -4.75
C ILE A 67 5.29 28.19 -5.76
N CYS A 68 4.68 28.65 -6.85
CA CYS A 68 4.21 27.79 -7.94
C CYS A 68 4.76 28.21 -9.31
N CYS A 69 4.47 27.41 -10.34
CA CYS A 69 4.72 27.84 -11.72
C CYS A 69 3.54 28.64 -12.25
N ASP A 70 3.77 29.92 -12.58
CA ASP A 70 2.75 30.82 -13.11
C ASP A 70 2.29 30.48 -14.54
N ASN A 71 3.08 29.70 -15.28
CA ASN A 71 2.76 29.30 -16.64
C ASN A 71 1.79 28.11 -16.67
N CYS A 72 2.25 26.93 -16.26
CA CYS A 72 1.44 25.70 -16.39
C CYS A 72 0.47 25.47 -15.23
N SER A 73 0.67 26.11 -14.08
CA SER A 73 -0.08 25.84 -12.84
C SER A 73 -0.10 24.35 -12.40
N GLN A 74 0.81 23.50 -12.91
CA GLN A 74 0.83 22.05 -12.64
C GLN A 74 1.77 21.63 -11.50
N VAL A 75 2.62 22.55 -11.01
CA VAL A 75 3.62 22.29 -9.97
C VAL A 75 3.65 23.40 -8.93
N THR A 76 3.84 23.01 -7.67
CA THR A 76 3.95 23.89 -6.50
C THR A 76 5.13 23.41 -5.65
N PHE A 77 5.78 24.31 -4.92
CA PHE A 77 6.99 24.05 -4.15
C PHE A 77 6.85 24.56 -2.73
N CYS A 78 7.68 24.03 -1.81
CA CYS A 78 7.74 24.55 -0.43
C CYS A 78 8.81 25.62 -0.25
N SER A 79 9.67 25.84 -1.24
CA SER A 79 10.78 26.80 -1.20
C SER A 79 11.35 27.03 -2.59
N GLU A 80 12.00 28.19 -2.78
CA GLU A 80 12.77 28.51 -4.00
C GLU A 80 13.87 27.47 -4.28
N ALA A 81 14.48 26.89 -3.24
CA ALA A 81 15.45 25.81 -3.40
C ALA A 81 14.84 24.55 -4.05
N CYS A 82 13.61 24.19 -3.67
CA CYS A 82 12.88 23.09 -4.30
C CYS A 82 12.48 23.43 -5.75
N GLN A 83 12.06 24.67 -6.00
CA GLN A 83 11.77 25.14 -7.36
C GLN A 83 13.01 25.08 -8.25
N ALA A 84 14.15 25.58 -7.77
CA ALA A 84 15.44 25.53 -8.45
C ALA A 84 15.89 24.09 -8.75
N SER A 85 15.65 23.15 -7.82
CA SER A 85 16.03 21.73 -8.00
C SER A 85 15.34 21.06 -9.19
N LEU A 86 14.14 21.51 -9.57
CA LEU A 86 13.39 21.01 -10.73
C LEU A 86 13.43 21.96 -11.93
N ALA A 87 14.04 23.15 -11.81
CA ALA A 87 13.94 24.21 -12.83
C ALA A 87 14.35 23.76 -14.23
N TYR A 88 15.46 23.01 -14.36
CA TYR A 88 15.93 22.57 -15.68
C TYR A 88 14.94 21.61 -16.36
N VAL A 89 14.50 20.57 -15.67
CA VAL A 89 13.54 19.61 -16.25
C VAL A 89 12.19 20.27 -16.45
N HIS A 90 11.78 21.14 -15.51
CA HIS A 90 10.52 21.86 -15.58
C HIS A 90 10.45 22.80 -16.78
N ALA A 91 11.53 23.51 -17.10
CA ALA A 91 11.61 24.36 -18.29
C ALA A 91 11.38 23.59 -19.60
N LEU A 92 11.63 22.27 -19.64
CA LEU A 92 11.39 21.44 -20.81
C LEU A 92 9.96 20.92 -20.92
N GLU A 93 9.32 20.65 -19.79
CA GLU A 93 7.97 20.08 -19.75
C GLU A 93 6.87 21.13 -19.57
N CYS A 94 7.21 22.37 -19.19
CA CYS A 94 6.22 23.36 -18.72
C CYS A 94 5.10 23.60 -19.74
N GLU A 95 5.44 23.81 -21.00
CA GLU A 95 4.46 23.99 -22.09
C GLU A 95 3.56 22.75 -22.25
N THR A 96 4.16 21.55 -22.32
CA THR A 96 3.39 20.30 -22.42
C THR A 96 2.51 20.05 -21.18
N LEU A 97 2.96 20.48 -20.00
CA LEU A 97 2.20 20.38 -18.76
C LEU A 97 1.02 21.34 -18.74
N ASP A 98 1.12 22.51 -19.37
CA ASP A 98 -0.01 23.43 -19.53
C ASP A 98 -1.14 22.79 -20.34
N ASP A 99 -0.79 22.04 -21.39
CA ASP A 99 -1.74 21.30 -22.24
C ASP A 99 -2.30 20.01 -21.61
N ILE A 100 -1.75 19.54 -20.48
CA ILE A 100 -1.90 18.14 -20.04
C ILE A 100 -3.34 17.75 -19.75
N ASP A 101 -4.14 18.66 -19.20
CA ASP A 101 -5.56 18.43 -18.89
C ASP A 101 -6.38 18.29 -20.18
N MET A 102 -6.07 19.07 -21.22
CA MET A 102 -6.66 18.93 -22.55
C MET A 102 -6.26 17.60 -23.19
N ILE A 103 -4.98 17.23 -23.12
CA ILE A 103 -4.46 15.99 -23.71
C ILE A 103 -5.11 14.77 -23.05
N ALA A 104 -5.15 14.72 -21.71
CA ALA A 104 -5.81 13.66 -20.98
C ALA A 104 -7.29 13.51 -21.39
N LYS A 105 -8.02 14.63 -21.48
CA LYS A 105 -9.42 14.64 -21.91
C LYS A 105 -9.62 14.13 -23.35
N LYS A 106 -8.79 14.58 -24.30
CA LYS A 106 -8.91 14.18 -25.72
C LYS A 106 -8.50 12.73 -25.98
N SER A 107 -7.49 12.25 -25.25
CA SER A 107 -6.97 10.89 -25.40
C SER A 107 -7.76 9.85 -24.59
N ALA A 108 -8.43 10.28 -23.52
CA ALA A 108 -8.97 9.46 -22.44
C ALA A 108 -7.89 8.66 -21.66
N ALA A 109 -6.62 9.04 -21.79
CA ALA A 109 -5.54 8.47 -20.98
C ALA A 109 -5.52 9.08 -19.57
N ASP A 110 -4.99 8.33 -18.61
CA ASP A 110 -4.81 8.80 -17.24
C ASP A 110 -3.88 10.03 -17.20
N ARG A 111 -4.30 11.07 -16.47
CA ARG A 111 -3.58 12.34 -16.41
C ARG A 111 -2.21 12.20 -15.75
N ASP A 112 -2.12 11.49 -14.63
CA ASP A 112 -0.87 11.40 -13.88
C ASP A 112 0.14 10.48 -14.59
N LEU A 113 -0.34 9.47 -15.33
CA LEU A 113 0.45 8.71 -16.29
C LEU A 113 1.07 9.61 -17.36
N LEU A 114 0.27 10.47 -18.02
CA LEU A 114 0.78 11.39 -19.03
C LEU A 114 1.81 12.37 -18.44
N ARG A 115 1.55 12.92 -17.25
CA ARG A 115 2.51 13.80 -16.55
C ARG A 115 3.82 13.08 -16.25
N LEU A 116 3.77 11.81 -15.82
CA LEU A 116 4.97 11.03 -15.54
C LEU A 116 5.73 10.68 -16.82
N LEU A 117 5.05 10.37 -17.93
CA LEU A 117 5.66 10.17 -19.25
C LEU A 117 6.44 11.41 -19.69
N VAL A 118 5.80 12.59 -19.62
CA VAL A 118 6.45 13.87 -19.93
C VAL A 118 7.70 14.08 -19.07
N ARG A 119 7.60 13.87 -17.75
CA ARG A 119 8.74 14.00 -16.83
C ARG A 119 9.89 13.06 -17.21
N ILE A 120 9.60 11.80 -17.56
CA ILE A 120 10.61 10.80 -17.97
C ILE A 120 11.32 11.23 -19.25
N LEU A 121 10.56 11.63 -20.28
CA LEU A 121 11.09 12.05 -21.58
C LEU A 121 11.96 13.31 -21.45
N CYS A 122 11.50 14.31 -20.68
CA CYS A 122 12.26 15.52 -20.42
C CYS A 122 13.51 15.23 -19.56
N ARG A 123 13.40 14.37 -18.53
CA ARG A 123 14.56 14.00 -17.69
C ARG A 123 15.62 13.21 -18.45
N ARG A 124 15.23 12.36 -19.40
CA ARG A 124 16.16 11.60 -20.27
C ARG A 124 17.16 12.50 -21.01
N VAL A 125 16.74 13.72 -21.35
CA VAL A 125 17.55 14.68 -22.13
C VAL A 125 18.17 15.78 -21.26
N CYS A 126 18.00 15.68 -19.94
CA CYS A 126 18.67 16.55 -18.99
C CYS A 126 20.14 16.15 -18.83
N PRO A 127 21.04 17.12 -18.56
CA PRO A 127 22.39 16.82 -18.11
C PRO A 127 22.33 15.91 -16.89
N CYS A 128 23.06 14.79 -16.93
CA CYS A 128 23.20 13.94 -15.76
C CYS A 128 23.92 14.74 -14.67
N PRO A 129 23.39 14.83 -13.44
CA PRO A 129 24.17 15.35 -12.33
C PRO A 129 25.44 14.50 -12.18
N ARG A 130 26.59 15.16 -11.97
CA ARG A 130 27.83 14.44 -11.63
C ARG A 130 27.62 13.75 -10.29
N ARG A 131 27.76 12.42 -10.26
CA ARG A 131 27.70 11.66 -9.01
C ARG A 131 29.05 11.75 -8.30
N ASN A 132 29.01 12.01 -7.01
CA ASN A 132 30.15 11.71 -6.16
C ASN A 132 30.08 10.23 -5.77
N GLU A 133 31.21 9.52 -5.80
CA GLU A 133 31.28 8.10 -5.40
C GLU A 133 30.88 7.85 -3.94
N THR A 134 30.76 8.91 -3.13
CA THR A 134 30.40 8.88 -1.71
C THR A 134 28.92 9.13 -1.43
N ASP A 135 28.07 9.36 -2.44
CA ASP A 135 26.65 9.62 -2.20
C ASP A 135 25.91 8.34 -1.78
N GLU A 136 25.36 8.33 -0.56
CA GLU A 136 24.49 7.25 -0.06
C GLU A 136 23.14 7.16 -0.82
N LEU A 137 22.79 8.19 -1.59
CA LEU A 137 21.56 8.27 -2.36
C LEU A 137 21.75 7.67 -3.74
N LEU A 138 21.02 6.60 -4.04
CA LEU A 138 20.99 6.00 -5.36
C LEU A 138 20.19 6.89 -6.30
N ALA A 139 20.85 7.49 -7.27
CA ALA A 139 20.20 7.98 -8.48
C ALA A 139 20.25 6.87 -9.54
N THR A 140 19.35 6.87 -10.53
CA THR A 140 19.43 5.98 -11.70
C THR A 140 19.50 6.77 -13.00
N THR A 141 19.82 6.11 -14.11
CA THR A 141 19.79 6.72 -15.45
C THR A 141 18.56 6.24 -16.21
N PHE A 142 18.35 6.82 -17.39
CA PHE A 142 17.29 6.35 -18.28
C PHE A 142 17.52 4.90 -18.74
N SER A 143 18.76 4.42 -18.77
CA SER A 143 19.03 3.03 -19.18
C SER A 143 18.43 2.02 -18.20
N GLU A 144 18.47 2.29 -16.89
CA GLU A 144 17.81 1.41 -15.91
C GLU A 144 16.29 1.45 -16.04
N VAL A 145 15.70 2.61 -16.35
CA VAL A 145 14.26 2.72 -16.66
C VAL A 145 13.92 1.91 -17.90
N ASP A 146 14.68 2.06 -18.99
CA ASP A 146 14.43 1.35 -20.25
C ASP A 146 14.58 -0.18 -20.10
N GLN A 147 15.42 -0.64 -19.17
CA GLN A 147 15.57 -2.06 -18.85
C GLN A 147 14.47 -2.62 -17.93
N MET A 148 13.56 -1.81 -17.40
CA MET A 148 12.44 -2.33 -16.59
C MET A 148 11.50 -3.20 -17.42
N VAL A 149 10.91 -4.20 -16.76
CA VAL A 149 9.99 -5.14 -17.41
C VAL A 149 8.67 -4.43 -17.72
N HIS A 150 8.08 -4.70 -18.87
CA HIS A 150 6.71 -4.28 -19.16
C HIS A 150 5.96 -5.39 -19.88
N ALA A 151 4.66 -5.47 -19.64
CA ALA A 151 3.78 -6.45 -20.26
C ALA A 151 2.82 -5.78 -21.25
N THR A 152 3.29 -4.78 -22.01
CA THR A 152 2.43 -3.98 -22.92
C THR A 152 1.54 -4.84 -23.83
N SER A 153 2.03 -6.00 -24.29
CA SER A 153 1.25 -6.93 -25.12
C SER A 153 0.10 -7.64 -24.40
N ARG A 154 0.05 -7.57 -23.06
CA ARG A 154 -0.99 -8.13 -22.19
C ARG A 154 -1.94 -7.06 -21.63
N LEU A 155 -1.68 -5.78 -21.88
CA LEU A 155 -2.53 -4.68 -21.43
C LEU A 155 -3.79 -4.56 -22.30
N GLU A 156 -4.86 -4.02 -21.73
CA GLU A 156 -6.12 -3.85 -22.44
C GLU A 156 -5.95 -2.96 -23.69
N SER A 157 -6.49 -3.40 -24.82
CA SER A 157 -6.35 -2.68 -26.09
C SER A 157 -6.95 -1.27 -26.05
N SER A 158 -8.03 -1.07 -25.28
CA SER A 158 -8.64 0.24 -25.02
C SER A 158 -7.69 1.18 -24.28
N TRP A 159 -6.99 0.67 -23.27
CA TRP A 159 -5.99 1.40 -22.52
C TRP A 159 -4.81 1.76 -23.42
N VAL A 160 -4.27 0.80 -24.18
CA VAL A 160 -3.16 1.05 -25.12
C VAL A 160 -3.53 2.12 -26.15
N ALA A 161 -4.71 2.02 -26.75
CA ALA A 161 -5.20 3.01 -27.71
C ALA A 161 -5.37 4.41 -27.09
N SER A 162 -5.73 4.51 -25.79
CA SER A 162 -5.76 5.79 -25.09
C SER A 162 -4.37 6.40 -24.94
N VAL A 163 -3.37 5.58 -24.60
CA VAL A 163 -1.98 6.01 -24.47
C VAL A 163 -1.39 6.40 -25.82
N GLU A 164 -1.69 5.68 -26.91
CA GLU A 164 -1.26 6.04 -28.27
C GLU A 164 -1.76 7.42 -28.69
N ARG A 165 -3.06 7.70 -28.53
CA ARG A 165 -3.62 9.04 -28.78
C ARG A 165 -3.00 10.11 -27.89
N GLY A 166 -2.75 9.77 -26.62
CA GLY A 166 -2.06 10.66 -25.68
C GLY A 166 -0.64 10.98 -26.15
N ALA A 167 0.10 9.97 -26.59
CA ALA A 167 1.46 10.10 -27.10
C ALA A 167 1.55 10.98 -28.35
N GLU A 168 0.63 10.82 -29.31
CA GLU A 168 0.54 11.67 -30.50
C GLU A 168 0.32 13.14 -30.16
N LEU A 169 -0.51 13.42 -29.15
CA LEU A 169 -0.78 14.78 -28.68
C LEU A 169 0.40 15.34 -27.87
N LEU A 170 1.01 14.53 -27.00
CA LEU A 170 2.21 14.93 -26.25
C LEU A 170 3.35 15.36 -27.18
N LEU A 171 3.58 14.62 -28.27
CA LEU A 171 4.65 14.93 -29.22
C LEU A 171 4.46 16.29 -29.93
N GLN A 172 3.26 16.85 -29.94
CA GLN A 172 2.98 18.16 -30.55
C GLN A 172 3.48 19.33 -29.70
N SER A 173 3.51 19.19 -28.37
CA SER A 173 3.98 20.24 -27.45
C SER A 173 5.23 19.86 -26.64
N LEU A 174 5.73 18.62 -26.77
CA LEU A 174 7.04 18.24 -26.23
C LEU A 174 8.18 18.93 -27.00
N PRO A 175 9.27 19.33 -26.34
CA PRO A 175 10.43 19.88 -27.02
C PRO A 175 11.07 18.82 -27.93
N THR A 176 11.50 19.22 -29.13
CA THR A 176 12.02 18.30 -30.17
C THR A 176 13.13 17.39 -29.68
N LYS A 177 14.00 17.86 -28.77
CA LYS A 177 15.07 17.03 -28.20
C LYS A 177 14.57 15.84 -27.38
N ALA A 178 13.36 15.92 -26.82
CA ALA A 178 12.71 14.87 -26.04
C ALA A 178 11.77 13.98 -26.89
N HIS A 179 11.69 14.22 -28.20
CA HIS A 179 10.86 13.42 -29.10
C HIS A 179 11.38 11.99 -29.21
N VAL A 180 10.43 11.06 -29.25
CA VAL A 180 10.61 9.62 -29.42
C VAL A 180 9.42 9.10 -30.23
N SER A 181 9.46 7.85 -30.68
CA SER A 181 8.31 7.26 -31.36
C SER A 181 7.12 7.04 -30.41
N VAL A 182 5.90 7.05 -30.95
CA VAL A 182 4.68 6.69 -30.19
C VAL A 182 4.83 5.30 -29.54
N ALA A 183 5.41 4.34 -30.27
CA ALA A 183 5.68 3.00 -29.76
C ALA A 183 6.59 3.00 -28.52
N GLU A 184 7.63 3.85 -28.49
CA GLU A 184 8.48 4.02 -27.31
C GLU A 184 7.71 4.63 -26.12
N ILE A 185 6.82 5.60 -26.35
CA ILE A 185 5.99 6.19 -25.29
C ILE A 185 5.03 5.13 -24.70
N VAL A 186 4.40 4.32 -25.55
CA VAL A 186 3.55 3.20 -25.10
C VAL A 186 4.36 2.16 -24.33
N GLY A 187 5.59 1.87 -24.77
CA GLY A 187 6.52 1.01 -24.04
C GLY A 187 6.91 1.57 -22.67
N LEU A 188 7.11 2.89 -22.55
CA LEU A 188 7.35 3.55 -21.26
C LEU A 188 6.10 3.53 -20.37
N ALA A 189 4.91 3.72 -20.94
CA ALA A 189 3.66 3.63 -20.19
C ALA A 189 3.46 2.24 -19.60
N GLY A 190 3.78 1.19 -20.36
CA GLY A 190 3.78 -0.18 -19.84
C GLY A 190 4.76 -0.38 -18.70
N ARG A 191 5.96 0.21 -18.76
CA ARG A 191 6.94 0.14 -17.65
C ARG A 191 6.46 0.89 -16.42
N ILE A 192 5.79 2.03 -16.57
CA ILE A 192 5.15 2.75 -15.46
C ILE A 192 4.08 1.86 -14.81
N ASN A 193 3.22 1.23 -15.61
CA ASN A 193 2.17 0.33 -15.10
C ASN A 193 2.73 -0.82 -14.27
N GLU A 194 3.85 -1.39 -14.69
CA GLU A 194 4.44 -2.54 -13.99
C GLU A 194 5.30 -2.15 -12.78
N ASN A 195 6.06 -1.05 -12.86
CA ASN A 195 7.19 -0.79 -11.95
C ASN A 195 7.11 0.54 -11.17
N SER A 196 6.06 1.34 -11.36
CA SER A 196 5.93 2.57 -10.58
C SER A 196 5.53 2.29 -9.14
N TYR A 197 6.04 3.12 -8.23
CA TYR A 197 5.69 3.07 -6.81
C TYR A 197 5.17 4.42 -6.35
N SER A 198 4.26 4.36 -5.37
CA SER A 198 3.78 5.55 -4.70
C SER A 198 4.69 5.94 -3.53
N LEU A 199 4.86 7.24 -3.34
CA LEU A 199 5.42 7.83 -2.14
C LEU A 199 4.33 8.61 -1.41
N ASP A 200 4.40 8.58 -0.08
CA ASP A 200 3.50 9.27 0.80
C ASP A 200 3.79 10.77 0.91
N ALA A 201 2.75 11.58 1.12
CA ALA A 201 2.91 12.98 1.52
C ALA A 201 3.53 12.94 2.90
N TRP A 202 4.74 13.47 3.10
CA TRP A 202 5.52 13.34 4.34
C TRP A 202 4.71 13.55 5.65
N THR A 203 3.63 14.33 5.61
CA THR A 203 2.70 14.60 6.71
C THR A 203 1.61 13.56 6.96
N SER A 204 1.48 12.51 6.15
CA SER A 204 0.43 11.49 6.25
C SER A 204 0.89 10.16 5.63
N SER A 205 0.27 9.04 5.98
CA SER A 205 0.54 7.74 5.33
C SER A 205 -0.07 7.58 3.93
N LYS A 206 -0.66 8.63 3.35
CA LYS A 206 -1.36 8.53 2.06
C LYS A 206 -0.40 8.77 0.90
N ALA A 207 -0.51 7.92 -0.12
CA ALA A 207 0.17 8.10 -1.40
C ALA A 207 -0.14 9.49 -1.99
N ALA A 208 0.89 10.30 -2.19
CA ALA A 208 0.80 11.66 -2.70
C ALA A 208 1.59 11.87 -3.99
N ALA A 209 2.48 10.93 -4.35
CA ALA A 209 3.20 10.94 -5.59
C ALA A 209 3.34 9.54 -6.16
N VAL A 210 3.60 9.46 -7.46
CA VAL A 210 3.99 8.24 -8.17
C VAL A 210 5.31 8.50 -8.90
N GLY A 211 6.22 7.52 -8.89
CA GLY A 211 7.53 7.67 -9.51
C GLY A 211 8.16 6.35 -9.91
N MET A 212 9.26 6.47 -10.67
CA MET A 212 10.07 5.36 -11.16
C MET A 212 11.33 5.19 -10.32
N PHE A 213 11.49 4.01 -9.71
CA PHE A 213 12.57 3.65 -8.80
C PHE A 213 13.22 2.34 -9.29
N PRO A 214 14.14 2.38 -10.28
CA PRO A 214 14.68 1.17 -10.88
C PRO A 214 15.38 0.18 -9.96
N VAL A 215 16.00 0.63 -8.88
CA VAL A 215 16.60 -0.29 -7.91
C VAL A 215 15.52 -0.94 -7.05
N ALA A 216 14.58 -0.15 -6.52
CA ALA A 216 13.45 -0.66 -5.74
C ALA A 216 12.54 -1.61 -6.54
N ALA A 217 12.38 -1.38 -7.85
CA ALA A 217 11.61 -2.24 -8.75
C ALA A 217 12.21 -3.64 -8.98
N LEU A 218 13.42 -3.91 -8.48
CA LEU A 218 14.00 -5.27 -8.47
C LEU A 218 13.49 -6.13 -7.29
N LEU A 219 12.84 -5.52 -6.29
CA LEU A 219 12.22 -6.27 -5.19
C LEU A 219 10.92 -6.89 -5.70
N ASN A 220 10.89 -8.21 -5.74
CA ASN A 220 9.74 -8.98 -6.19
C ASN A 220 8.60 -8.98 -5.16
N HIS A 221 7.47 -9.55 -5.56
CA HIS A 221 6.32 -9.71 -4.69
C HIS A 221 6.45 -10.89 -3.71
N SER A 222 6.01 -10.67 -2.48
CA SER A 222 5.58 -11.70 -1.53
C SER A 222 4.30 -11.24 -0.82
N CYS A 223 3.34 -12.16 -0.60
CA CYS A 223 2.19 -11.92 0.29
C CYS A 223 2.61 -11.88 1.78
N MET A 224 3.86 -12.20 2.08
CA MET A 224 4.53 -11.99 3.35
C MET A 224 5.85 -11.23 3.09
N PRO A 225 5.79 -9.92 2.85
CA PRO A 225 6.96 -9.14 2.49
C PRO A 225 7.90 -8.98 3.69
N ASN A 226 9.19 -8.83 3.41
CA ASN A 226 10.24 -8.58 4.40
C ASN A 226 10.86 -7.18 4.25
N CYS A 227 10.31 -6.35 3.37
CA CYS A 227 10.70 -4.96 3.17
C CYS A 227 9.48 -4.03 3.14
N ALA A 228 9.70 -2.80 3.58
CA ALA A 228 8.78 -1.68 3.42
C ALA A 228 9.52 -0.49 2.81
N TRP A 229 8.77 0.44 2.24
CA TRP A 229 9.31 1.70 1.74
C TRP A 229 8.49 2.88 2.23
N ALA A 230 9.12 4.04 2.35
CA ALA A 230 8.45 5.31 2.59
C ALA A 230 9.30 6.48 2.08
N ASN A 231 8.69 7.66 2.01
CA ASN A 231 9.38 8.91 1.73
C ASN A 231 10.35 9.28 2.88
N ASP A 232 11.59 9.65 2.57
CA ASP A 232 12.59 10.11 3.56
C ASP A 232 12.39 11.57 4.05
N GLY A 233 11.37 12.24 3.52
CA GLY A 233 11.05 13.64 3.79
C GLY A 233 11.80 14.62 2.93
N ARG A 234 12.50 14.13 1.90
CA ARG A 234 13.12 14.89 0.81
C ARG A 234 12.61 14.41 -0.55
N GLY A 235 11.60 13.53 -0.57
CA GLY A 235 11.02 12.97 -1.78
C GLY A 235 11.84 11.83 -2.37
N HIS A 236 12.73 11.21 -1.58
CA HIS A 236 13.42 9.98 -1.95
C HIS A 236 12.71 8.78 -1.31
N MET A 237 12.79 7.63 -1.96
CA MET A 237 12.34 6.37 -1.39
C MET A 237 13.42 5.83 -0.46
N GLU A 238 13.08 5.53 0.78
CA GLU A 238 13.92 4.72 1.66
C GLU A 238 13.34 3.33 1.79
N VAL A 239 14.15 2.30 1.57
CA VAL A 239 13.75 0.90 1.70
C VAL A 239 14.37 0.32 2.97
N ARG A 240 13.54 -0.33 3.80
CA ARG A 240 13.94 -0.92 5.08
C ARG A 240 13.45 -2.35 5.21
N THR A 241 14.21 -3.20 5.89
CA THR A 241 13.75 -4.54 6.26
C THR A 241 12.72 -4.47 7.39
N THR A 242 11.68 -5.29 7.31
CA THR A 242 10.63 -5.42 8.35
C THR A 242 10.78 -6.70 9.19
N ALA A 243 11.66 -7.60 8.76
CA ALA A 243 12.03 -8.83 9.46
C ALA A 243 13.53 -9.07 9.34
N PHE A 244 14.05 -10.03 10.10
CA PHE A 244 15.38 -10.58 9.79
C PHE A 244 15.31 -11.29 8.44
N VAL A 245 16.31 -11.07 7.59
CA VAL A 245 16.43 -11.70 6.27
C VAL A 245 17.77 -12.39 6.19
N ALA A 246 17.78 -13.71 6.01
CA ALA A 246 19.00 -14.51 6.01
C ALA A 246 19.83 -14.29 4.73
N HIS A 247 21.11 -14.68 4.77
CA HIS A 247 21.95 -14.70 3.58
C HIS A 247 21.32 -15.54 2.47
N GLY A 248 21.25 -15.01 1.25
CA GLY A 248 20.68 -15.65 0.07
C GLY A 248 19.15 -15.53 -0.04
N GLU A 249 18.45 -15.06 1.00
CA GLU A 249 17.01 -14.84 0.92
C GLU A 249 16.68 -13.63 0.03
N GLU A 250 15.54 -13.75 -0.66
CA GLU A 250 14.99 -12.72 -1.54
C GLU A 250 14.38 -11.58 -0.72
N LEU A 251 14.64 -10.34 -1.14
CA LEU A 251 14.03 -9.13 -0.60
C LEU A 251 12.76 -8.81 -1.40
N CYS A 252 11.64 -8.70 -0.69
CA CYS A 252 10.32 -8.64 -1.30
C CYS A 252 9.47 -7.50 -0.73
N PHE A 253 8.74 -6.85 -1.63
CA PHE A 253 7.60 -5.98 -1.31
C PHE A 253 6.27 -6.74 -1.41
N SER A 254 5.18 -6.10 -0.99
CA SER A 254 3.84 -6.47 -1.44
C SER A 254 3.41 -5.51 -2.55
N TYR A 255 2.89 -6.05 -3.66
CA TYR A 255 2.39 -5.25 -4.80
C TYR A 255 0.91 -4.94 -4.68
N ILE A 256 0.25 -5.61 -3.73
CA ILE A 256 -1.19 -5.62 -3.48
C ILE A 256 -1.42 -5.49 -1.98
N ASP A 257 -2.68 -5.41 -1.56
CA ASP A 257 -3.04 -5.48 -0.15
C ASP A 257 -2.89 -6.93 0.39
N PRO A 258 -1.94 -7.20 1.30
CA PRO A 258 -1.74 -8.53 1.85
C PRO A 258 -2.85 -8.95 2.85
N THR A 259 -3.74 -8.04 3.26
CA THR A 259 -4.83 -8.36 4.20
C THR A 259 -6.01 -9.06 3.54
N GLN A 260 -6.06 -9.08 2.20
CA GLN A 260 -7.09 -9.79 1.43
C GLN A 260 -6.90 -11.33 1.47
N PRO A 261 -7.96 -12.13 1.23
CA PRO A 261 -7.88 -13.60 1.10
C PRO A 261 -7.03 -14.08 -0.07
N ARG A 262 -6.49 -15.31 0.02
CA ARG A 262 -5.57 -15.88 -0.98
C ARG A 262 -6.14 -15.88 -2.40
N PRO A 263 -7.40 -16.30 -2.66
CA PRO A 263 -7.97 -16.27 -4.01
C PRO A 263 -8.03 -14.85 -4.60
N THR A 264 -8.35 -13.85 -3.78
CA THR A 264 -8.40 -12.44 -4.20
C THR A 264 -7.01 -11.94 -4.58
N ARG A 265 -6.02 -12.18 -3.72
CA ARG A 265 -4.61 -11.83 -3.97
C ARG A 265 -4.08 -12.47 -5.25
N GLN A 266 -4.30 -13.78 -5.43
CA GLN A 266 -3.87 -14.51 -6.63
C GLN A 266 -4.53 -13.97 -7.89
N ARG A 267 -5.84 -13.68 -7.84
CA ARG A 267 -6.56 -13.08 -8.97
C ARG A 267 -6.03 -11.70 -9.31
N GLU A 268 -5.81 -10.84 -8.32
CA GLU A 268 -5.31 -9.48 -8.52
C GLU A 268 -3.92 -9.51 -9.15
N LEU A 269 -3.00 -10.34 -8.66
CA LEU A 269 -1.66 -10.50 -9.24
C LEU A 269 -1.70 -11.09 -10.65
N LEU A 270 -2.57 -12.07 -10.91
CA LEU A 270 -2.70 -12.65 -12.24
C LEU A 270 -3.21 -11.64 -13.26
N VAL A 271 -4.17 -10.80 -12.88
CA VAL A 271 -4.77 -9.79 -13.76
C VAL A 271 -3.84 -8.60 -13.95
N THR A 272 -3.25 -8.07 -12.86
CA THR A 272 -2.53 -6.79 -12.88
C THR A 272 -1.02 -6.94 -13.07
N LYS A 273 -0.43 -8.10 -12.74
CA LYS A 273 1.02 -8.37 -12.80
C LYS A 273 1.36 -9.62 -13.60
N HIS A 274 0.36 -10.36 -14.06
CA HIS A 274 0.49 -11.50 -14.98
C HIS A 274 1.34 -12.67 -14.46
N PHE A 275 1.29 -12.94 -13.16
CA PHE A 275 1.92 -14.11 -12.54
C PHE A 275 1.05 -14.69 -11.40
N GLN A 276 1.33 -15.94 -11.01
CA GLN A 276 0.76 -16.58 -9.82
C GLN A 276 1.80 -16.60 -8.70
N CYS A 277 1.42 -16.18 -7.50
CA CYS A 277 2.36 -16.08 -6.38
C CYS A 277 2.60 -17.45 -5.71
N THR A 278 3.86 -17.80 -5.49
CA THR A 278 4.28 -19.03 -4.79
C THR A 278 5.09 -18.75 -3.52
N CYS A 279 4.93 -17.55 -2.94
CA CYS A 279 5.62 -17.15 -1.72
C CYS A 279 5.28 -18.08 -0.53
N PRO A 280 6.08 -18.07 0.56
CA PRO A 280 5.86 -18.95 1.71
C PRO A 280 4.42 -18.95 2.24
N ARG A 281 3.76 -17.79 2.29
CA ARG A 281 2.35 -17.69 2.71
C ARG A 281 1.36 -18.33 1.72
N CYS A 282 1.57 -18.17 0.42
CA CYS A 282 0.68 -18.77 -0.59
C CYS A 282 0.90 -20.27 -0.74
N SER A 283 2.11 -20.74 -0.42
CA SER A 283 2.50 -22.15 -0.41
C SER A 283 2.23 -22.83 0.93
N ASP A 284 1.80 -22.07 1.95
CA ASP A 284 1.49 -22.61 3.27
C ASP A 284 0.21 -23.45 3.21
N SER A 285 0.34 -24.71 3.59
CA SER A 285 -0.72 -25.71 3.72
C SER A 285 -0.87 -26.20 5.15
N SER A 286 -0.28 -25.50 6.13
CA SER A 286 -0.46 -25.80 7.54
C SER A 286 -1.91 -25.56 7.97
N ILE A 287 -2.34 -26.31 8.98
CA ILE A 287 -3.62 -26.09 9.64
C ILE A 287 -3.52 -24.80 10.46
N ASP A 288 -4.60 -24.02 10.50
CA ASP A 288 -4.68 -22.73 11.20
C ASP A 288 -3.70 -21.69 10.63
N SER A 289 -3.42 -21.79 9.33
CA SER A 289 -2.59 -20.80 8.64
C SER A 289 -3.25 -19.42 8.66
N MET A 290 -2.43 -18.39 8.38
CA MET A 290 -2.92 -17.01 8.24
C MET A 290 -4.10 -16.88 7.27
N ASP A 291 -4.03 -17.60 6.15
CA ASP A 291 -5.07 -17.56 5.13
C ASP A 291 -6.33 -18.32 5.58
N ASP A 292 -6.20 -19.44 6.30
CA ASP A 292 -7.36 -20.15 6.84
C ASP A 292 -8.14 -19.28 7.84
N MET A 293 -7.44 -18.46 8.63
CA MET A 293 -8.10 -17.51 9.53
C MET A 293 -8.82 -16.36 8.80
N LEU A 294 -8.35 -15.99 7.60
CA LEU A 294 -8.89 -14.88 6.81
C LEU A 294 -10.14 -15.26 6.01
N GLU A 295 -10.27 -16.52 5.59
CA GLU A 295 -11.36 -17.00 4.73
C GLU A 295 -12.16 -18.17 5.30
N GLY A 296 -11.67 -18.78 6.38
CA GLY A 296 -12.25 -19.98 6.95
C GLY A 296 -13.49 -19.75 7.82
N VAL A 297 -14.16 -20.86 8.08
CA VAL A 297 -15.35 -20.94 8.93
C VAL A 297 -15.07 -21.79 10.15
N CYS A 298 -15.72 -21.45 11.26
CA CYS A 298 -15.69 -22.22 12.49
C CYS A 298 -16.99 -23.01 12.68
N CYS A 299 -16.91 -24.09 13.46
CA CYS A 299 -18.09 -24.80 13.96
C CYS A 299 -18.96 -23.86 14.80
N GLY A 300 -20.27 -23.81 14.54
CA GLY A 300 -21.21 -23.01 15.34
C GLY A 300 -21.37 -23.47 16.80
N VAL A 301 -20.83 -24.63 17.17
CA VAL A 301 -20.92 -25.20 18.52
C VAL A 301 -19.63 -25.00 19.32
N CYS A 302 -18.50 -25.50 18.83
CA CYS A 302 -17.22 -25.40 19.55
C CYS A 302 -16.35 -24.21 19.13
N LEU A 303 -16.76 -23.45 18.11
CA LEU A 303 -16.07 -22.27 17.56
C LEU A 303 -14.64 -22.54 17.06
N GLN A 304 -14.26 -23.80 16.89
CA GLN A 304 -12.99 -24.19 16.28
C GLN A 304 -13.07 -24.10 14.76
N LEU A 305 -11.95 -23.73 14.14
CA LEU A 305 -11.81 -23.67 12.69
C LEU A 305 -12.08 -25.04 12.07
N LEU A 306 -12.93 -25.08 11.06
CA LEU A 306 -13.23 -26.30 10.34
C LEU A 306 -12.09 -26.64 9.39
N GLN A 307 -11.73 -27.92 9.36
CA GLN A 307 -10.67 -28.41 8.49
C GLN A 307 -11.23 -28.74 7.11
N PRO A 308 -10.55 -28.37 6.02
CA PRO A 308 -10.98 -28.74 4.67
C PRO A 308 -10.95 -30.26 4.49
N GLY A 309 -11.95 -30.80 3.79
CA GLY A 309 -12.05 -32.21 3.42
C GLY A 309 -12.61 -32.35 2.01
N ALA A 310 -12.53 -33.56 1.43
CA ALA A 310 -13.03 -33.83 0.08
C ALA A 310 -14.55 -33.59 -0.04
N GLY A 311 -14.94 -32.37 -0.42
CA GLY A 311 -16.33 -31.92 -0.57
C GLY A 311 -17.08 -31.68 0.75
N SER A 312 -16.38 -31.60 1.88
CA SER A 312 -17.00 -31.30 3.17
C SER A 312 -15.97 -30.79 4.17
N SER A 313 -16.32 -29.76 4.94
CA SER A 313 -15.49 -29.30 6.07
C SER A 313 -15.78 -30.12 7.34
N ARG A 314 -14.75 -30.46 8.11
CA ARG A 314 -14.83 -31.35 9.30
C ARG A 314 -14.55 -30.59 10.59
N CYS A 315 -15.37 -30.84 11.60
CA CYS A 315 -15.16 -30.37 12.97
C CYS A 315 -14.38 -31.40 13.81
N CYS A 316 -13.55 -30.93 14.74
CA CYS A 316 -12.77 -31.77 15.67
C CYS A 316 -13.61 -32.71 16.56
N HIS A 317 -14.91 -32.44 16.74
CA HIS A 317 -15.76 -33.21 17.65
C HIS A 317 -16.65 -34.29 17.02
N GLN A 318 -16.65 -34.45 15.69
CA GLN A 318 -17.56 -35.34 14.93
C GLN A 318 -19.08 -35.17 15.24
N PRO A 319 -19.98 -35.50 14.29
CA PRO A 319 -19.78 -35.70 12.86
C PRO A 319 -20.33 -34.50 12.09
N LEU A 320 -19.99 -33.25 12.48
CA LEU A 320 -20.44 -32.11 11.68
C LEU A 320 -19.73 -32.15 10.33
N GLN A 321 -20.46 -32.56 9.29
CA GLN A 321 -20.12 -32.37 7.90
C GLN A 321 -20.83 -31.12 7.41
N VAL A 322 -20.06 -30.16 6.93
CA VAL A 322 -20.59 -28.92 6.36
C VAL A 322 -20.37 -28.97 4.87
N ASP A 323 -21.46 -28.79 4.12
CA ASP A 323 -21.43 -28.66 2.67
C ASP A 323 -20.73 -27.34 2.30
N ASP A 324 -19.78 -27.40 1.35
CA ASP A 324 -19.10 -26.23 0.83
C ASP A 324 -20.08 -25.20 0.22
N THR A 325 -21.27 -25.64 -0.24
CA THR A 325 -22.31 -24.71 -0.72
C THR A 325 -22.92 -23.88 0.41
N ASP A 326 -23.02 -24.43 1.63
CA ASP A 326 -23.49 -23.70 2.81
C ASP A 326 -22.46 -22.64 3.22
N VAL A 327 -21.17 -23.00 3.19
CA VAL A 327 -20.06 -22.06 3.44
C VAL A 327 -20.12 -20.91 2.45
N GLN A 328 -20.19 -21.20 1.14
CA GLN A 328 -20.26 -20.18 0.10
C GLN A 328 -21.46 -19.25 0.27
N ARG A 329 -22.65 -19.80 0.54
CA ARG A 329 -23.87 -19.02 0.76
C ARG A 329 -23.74 -18.08 1.95
N LYS A 330 -23.21 -18.58 3.07
CA LYS A 330 -23.03 -17.79 4.30
C LYS A 330 -21.99 -16.69 4.10
N THR A 331 -20.88 -17.00 3.45
CA THR A 331 -19.83 -16.02 3.14
C THR A 331 -20.34 -14.96 2.18
N GLU A 332 -21.09 -15.32 1.13
CA GLU A 332 -21.63 -14.33 0.19
C GLU A 332 -22.69 -13.43 0.83
N SER A 333 -23.55 -13.99 1.70
CA SER A 333 -24.49 -13.18 2.49
C SER A 333 -23.76 -12.16 3.36
N ALA A 334 -22.69 -12.57 4.06
CA ALA A 334 -21.87 -11.67 4.86
C ALA A 334 -21.17 -10.60 4.00
N ARG A 335 -20.68 -10.95 2.79
CA ARG A 335 -20.11 -9.98 1.84
C ARG A 335 -21.14 -8.95 1.37
N GLN A 336 -22.38 -9.37 1.12
CA GLN A 336 -23.47 -8.47 0.75
C GLN A 336 -23.75 -7.45 1.87
N SER A 337 -23.85 -7.91 3.12
CA SER A 337 -24.00 -7.04 4.29
C SER A 337 -22.83 -6.07 4.41
N LEU A 338 -21.59 -6.52 4.23
CA LEU A 338 -20.42 -5.64 4.26
C LEU A 338 -20.47 -4.55 3.19
N ARG A 339 -20.87 -4.88 1.95
CA ARG A 339 -21.04 -3.88 0.88
C ARG A 339 -22.11 -2.85 1.25
N GLN A 340 -23.20 -3.26 1.87
CA GLN A 340 -24.24 -2.34 2.35
C GLN A 340 -23.70 -1.41 3.44
N ILE A 341 -22.97 -1.94 4.43
CA ILE A 341 -22.32 -1.14 5.49
C ILE A 341 -21.36 -0.12 4.87
N GLN A 342 -20.50 -0.53 3.94
CA GLN A 342 -19.56 0.37 3.28
C GLN A 342 -20.29 1.52 2.56
N ASN A 343 -21.34 1.21 1.79
CA ASN A 343 -22.13 2.23 1.09
C ASN A 343 -22.80 3.23 2.07
N GLN A 344 -23.25 2.75 3.24
CA GLN A 344 -23.79 3.61 4.29
C GLN A 344 -22.71 4.54 4.88
N VAL A 345 -21.49 4.04 5.11
CA VAL A 345 -20.34 4.86 5.54
C VAL A 345 -19.97 5.90 4.47
N ASP A 346 -19.88 5.50 3.21
CA ASP A 346 -19.52 6.38 2.09
C ASP A 346 -20.53 7.52 1.89
N THR A 347 -21.81 7.24 2.15
CA THR A 347 -22.90 8.22 2.13
C THR A 347 -23.11 8.94 3.47
N LYS A 348 -22.18 8.77 4.42
CA LYS A 348 -22.15 9.41 5.75
C LYS A 348 -23.35 9.05 6.64
N GLN A 349 -24.02 7.93 6.39
CA GLN A 349 -25.12 7.39 7.19
C GLN A 349 -24.58 6.51 8.34
N PHE A 350 -23.75 7.10 9.21
CA PHE A 350 -22.98 6.37 10.23
C PHE A 350 -23.84 5.60 11.25
N ALA A 351 -25.00 6.13 11.63
CA ALA A 351 -25.89 5.45 12.58
C ALA A 351 -26.46 4.15 12.00
N ALA A 352 -26.89 4.18 10.73
CA ALA A 352 -27.40 3.01 10.03
C ALA A 352 -26.27 1.99 9.75
N ALA A 353 -25.11 2.46 9.30
CA ALA A 353 -23.92 1.64 9.11
C ALA A 353 -23.52 0.90 10.40
N ARG A 354 -23.54 1.60 11.55
CA ARG A 354 -23.24 1.02 12.86
C ARG A 354 -24.16 -0.15 13.19
N VAL A 355 -25.47 0.03 13.04
CA VAL A 355 -26.45 -1.03 13.34
C VAL A 355 -26.17 -2.27 12.49
N LEU A 356 -26.05 -2.10 11.17
CA LEU A 356 -25.76 -3.20 10.25
C LEU A 356 -24.44 -3.92 10.56
N ALA A 357 -23.40 -3.17 10.91
CA ALA A 357 -22.09 -3.75 11.27
C ALA A 357 -22.15 -4.56 12.58
N LEU A 358 -22.89 -4.07 13.58
CA LEU A 358 -23.12 -4.79 14.83
C LEU A 358 -23.91 -6.08 14.61
N GLU A 359 -24.97 -6.04 13.78
CA GLU A 359 -25.76 -7.21 13.41
C GLU A 359 -24.90 -8.26 12.70
N LEU A 360 -24.06 -7.84 11.74
CA LEU A 360 -23.14 -8.74 11.04
C LEU A 360 -22.13 -9.38 12.00
N LEU A 361 -21.52 -8.59 12.90
CA LEU A 361 -20.58 -9.12 13.89
C LEU A 361 -21.26 -10.10 14.84
N GLN A 362 -22.47 -9.79 15.33
CA GLN A 362 -23.22 -10.65 16.25
C GLN A 362 -23.64 -11.97 15.58
N ALA A 363 -24.23 -11.91 14.38
CA ALA A 363 -24.71 -13.08 13.65
C ALA A 363 -23.60 -14.08 13.25
N HIS A 364 -22.34 -13.65 13.29
CA HIS A 364 -21.21 -14.48 12.91
C HIS A 364 -20.15 -14.65 14.03
N SER A 365 -20.37 -14.10 15.23
CA SER A 365 -19.43 -14.24 16.37
C SER A 365 -20.02 -14.97 17.59
N THR A 366 -21.34 -15.13 17.68
CA THR A 366 -22.01 -15.88 18.76
C THR A 366 -22.97 -16.91 18.18
N LYS A 367 -23.26 -18.00 18.91
CA LYS A 367 -24.27 -19.02 18.53
C LYS A 367 -25.55 -18.30 18.06
N PRO A 368 -25.87 -18.30 16.75
CA PRO A 368 -26.95 -17.44 16.26
C PRO A 368 -28.32 -17.98 16.67
N ASP A 369 -28.43 -19.31 16.78
CA ASP A 369 -29.56 -20.10 17.24
C ASP A 369 -29.12 -21.58 17.13
N GLU A 370 -29.87 -22.54 17.68
CA GLU A 370 -29.58 -23.99 17.56
C GLU A 370 -29.49 -24.51 16.10
N THR A 371 -29.80 -23.67 15.11
CA THR A 371 -29.96 -24.03 13.69
C THR A 371 -28.72 -23.76 12.81
N SER A 372 -27.80 -22.85 13.17
CA SER A 372 -26.65 -22.53 12.32
C SER A 372 -25.44 -23.39 12.66
N SER A 373 -25.10 -24.33 11.76
CA SER A 373 -23.97 -25.26 11.90
C SER A 373 -22.59 -24.60 11.86
N ILE A 374 -22.48 -23.40 11.27
CA ILE A 374 -21.20 -22.72 11.01
C ILE A 374 -21.24 -21.21 11.29
N VAL A 375 -20.08 -20.66 11.65
CA VAL A 375 -19.83 -19.21 11.75
C VAL A 375 -18.55 -18.84 10.98
N LEU A 376 -18.35 -17.56 10.65
CA LEU A 376 -17.07 -17.16 10.06
C LEU A 376 -16.01 -17.18 11.16
N HIS A 377 -14.74 -17.43 10.80
CA HIS A 377 -13.65 -17.29 11.77
C HIS A 377 -13.62 -15.85 12.32
N PRO A 378 -13.33 -15.62 13.61
CA PRO A 378 -13.30 -14.26 14.16
C PRO A 378 -12.32 -13.32 13.44
N SER A 379 -11.22 -13.80 12.88
CA SER A 379 -10.32 -12.97 12.06
C SER A 379 -10.64 -12.97 10.58
N HIS A 380 -11.79 -13.52 10.16
CA HIS A 380 -12.19 -13.51 8.75
C HIS A 380 -12.20 -12.08 8.23
N GLU A 381 -11.68 -11.87 7.02
CA GLU A 381 -11.53 -10.55 6.37
C GLU A 381 -12.80 -9.69 6.45
N ILE A 382 -13.97 -10.26 6.14
CA ILE A 382 -15.28 -9.61 6.23
C ILE A 382 -15.56 -9.07 7.64
N LEU A 383 -15.36 -9.88 8.68
CA LEU A 383 -15.63 -9.48 10.06
C LEU A 383 -14.59 -8.48 10.56
N THR A 384 -13.33 -8.65 10.17
CA THR A 384 -12.26 -7.70 10.47
C THR A 384 -12.56 -6.32 9.87
N ARG A 385 -13.03 -6.26 8.62
CA ARG A 385 -13.45 -5.01 7.98
C ARG A 385 -14.70 -4.43 8.63
N ALA A 386 -15.69 -5.24 8.98
CA ALA A 386 -16.87 -4.79 9.72
C ALA A 386 -16.51 -4.20 11.10
N SER A 387 -15.56 -4.82 11.80
CA SER A 387 -15.02 -4.33 13.08
C SER A 387 -14.33 -2.97 12.95
N GLN A 388 -13.59 -2.76 11.86
CA GLN A 388 -13.00 -1.45 11.56
C GLN A 388 -14.09 -0.40 11.29
N LEU A 389 -15.06 -0.71 10.42
CA LEU A 389 -16.11 0.23 10.02
C LEU A 389 -17.02 0.62 11.19
N VAL A 390 -17.34 -0.31 12.10
CA VAL A 390 -18.14 0.02 13.28
C VAL A 390 -17.38 0.95 14.23
N GLY A 391 -16.07 0.76 14.40
CA GLY A 391 -15.23 1.68 15.16
C GLY A 391 -15.15 3.08 14.53
N GLU A 392 -15.14 3.17 13.19
CA GLU A 392 -15.24 4.45 12.49
C GLU A 392 -16.61 5.12 12.73
N CYS A 393 -17.70 4.35 12.70
CA CYS A 393 -19.04 4.87 12.97
C CYS A 393 -19.14 5.39 14.41
N ASP A 394 -18.64 4.64 15.41
CA ASP A 394 -18.62 5.06 16.81
C ASP A 394 -17.83 6.37 16.99
N TRP A 395 -16.66 6.49 16.34
CA TRP A 395 -15.90 7.74 16.31
C TRP A 395 -16.71 8.91 15.75
N LYS A 396 -17.36 8.73 14.59
CA LYS A 396 -18.14 9.78 13.93
C LYS A 396 -19.40 10.18 14.70
N LEU A 397 -19.95 9.27 15.51
CA LEU A 397 -21.12 9.49 16.36
C LEU A 397 -20.75 10.01 17.76
N GLY A 398 -19.46 10.14 18.08
CA GLY A 398 -18.97 10.60 19.38
C GLY A 398 -19.07 9.57 20.51
N ASP A 399 -19.32 8.29 20.18
CA ASP A 399 -19.31 7.19 21.15
C ASP A 399 -17.88 6.66 21.33
N TYR A 400 -17.05 7.46 22.01
CA TYR A 400 -15.62 7.18 22.12
C TYR A 400 -15.30 5.94 22.96
N VAL A 401 -16.14 5.58 23.93
CA VAL A 401 -15.94 4.39 24.77
C VAL A 401 -16.14 3.12 23.95
N SER A 402 -17.25 3.03 23.19
CA SER A 402 -17.46 1.91 22.26
C SER A 402 -16.37 1.87 21.20
N CYS A 403 -15.98 3.02 20.66
CA CYS A 403 -14.91 3.15 19.66
C CYS A 403 -13.58 2.53 20.14
N VAL A 404 -13.14 2.83 21.38
CA VAL A 404 -11.94 2.22 21.96
C VAL A 404 -12.06 0.70 21.97
N GLY A 405 -13.18 0.16 22.46
CA GLY A 405 -13.42 -1.29 22.50
C GLY A 405 -13.40 -1.95 21.11
N ARG A 406 -14.03 -1.32 20.12
CA ARG A 406 -14.08 -1.83 18.73
C ARG A 406 -12.71 -1.81 18.05
N ARG A 407 -11.91 -0.78 18.29
CA ARG A 407 -10.55 -0.68 17.73
C ARG A 407 -9.58 -1.66 18.41
N LEU A 408 -9.76 -1.96 19.70
CA LEU A 408 -9.01 -3.03 20.38
C LEU A 408 -9.34 -4.42 19.80
N ASP A 409 -10.62 -4.72 19.58
CA ASP A 409 -11.04 -5.97 18.93
C ASP A 409 -10.49 -6.08 17.50
N TRP A 410 -10.47 -4.97 16.77
CA TRP A 410 -9.89 -4.91 15.43
C TRP A 410 -8.39 -5.21 15.43
N ILE A 411 -7.61 -4.66 16.37
CA ILE A 411 -6.18 -5.00 16.52
C ILE A 411 -6.00 -6.49 16.77
N ALA A 412 -6.76 -7.08 17.70
CA ALA A 412 -6.65 -8.50 18.03
C ALA A 412 -6.96 -9.41 16.82
N ARG A 413 -7.84 -8.97 15.90
CA ARG A 413 -8.10 -9.66 14.63
C ARG A 413 -6.92 -9.54 13.67
N LEU A 414 -6.35 -8.34 13.53
CA LEU A 414 -5.20 -8.07 12.66
C LEU A 414 -3.92 -8.80 13.10
N GLU A 415 -3.63 -8.87 14.40
CA GLU A 415 -2.44 -9.56 14.92
C GLU A 415 -2.34 -11.03 14.51
N LYS A 416 -3.48 -11.65 14.17
CA LYS A 416 -3.55 -13.02 13.63
C LYS A 416 -3.35 -13.10 12.12
N THR A 417 -3.56 -12.00 11.40
CA THR A 417 -3.71 -12.02 9.93
C THR A 417 -2.76 -11.11 9.18
N VAL A 418 -1.89 -10.37 9.88
CA VAL A 418 -0.85 -9.53 9.27
C VAL A 418 0.48 -9.71 9.98
N ALA A 419 1.58 -9.39 9.29
CA ALA A 419 2.91 -9.42 9.90
C ALA A 419 3.03 -8.44 11.08
N PRO A 420 3.79 -8.78 12.14
CA PRO A 420 3.95 -7.91 13.30
C PRO A 420 4.47 -6.51 12.96
N MET A 421 5.42 -6.40 12.03
CA MET A 421 5.98 -5.14 11.56
C MET A 421 5.23 -4.62 10.33
N SER A 422 3.93 -4.37 10.49
CA SER A 422 3.02 -3.88 9.46
C SER A 422 2.52 -2.48 9.76
N LEU A 423 2.60 -1.57 8.79
CA LEU A 423 2.05 -0.21 8.93
C LEU A 423 0.53 -0.21 9.17
N VAL A 424 -0.18 -1.28 8.75
CA VAL A 424 -1.62 -1.45 9.06
C VAL A 424 -1.83 -1.61 10.57
N LEU A 425 -1.00 -2.42 11.25
CA LEU A 425 -1.04 -2.54 12.71
C LEU A 425 -0.64 -1.23 13.38
N ALA A 426 0.43 -0.57 12.91
CA ALA A 426 0.83 0.72 13.46
C ALA A 426 -0.30 1.76 13.43
N HIS A 427 -1.06 1.80 12.33
CA HIS A 427 -2.23 2.66 12.19
C HIS A 427 -3.36 2.26 13.15
N ALA A 428 -3.67 0.97 13.27
CA ALA A 428 -4.70 0.49 14.20
C ALA A 428 -4.36 0.81 15.67
N HIS A 429 -3.09 0.63 16.07
CA HIS A 429 -2.61 1.04 17.40
C HIS A 429 -2.76 2.55 17.63
N HIS A 430 -2.40 3.37 16.64
CA HIS A 430 -2.57 4.82 16.71
C HIS A 430 -4.05 5.21 16.86
N ASP A 431 -4.94 4.58 16.09
CA ASP A 431 -6.36 4.84 16.15
C ASP A 431 -6.95 4.54 17.53
N VAL A 432 -6.54 3.47 18.22
CA VAL A 432 -6.96 3.22 19.61
C VAL A 432 -6.54 4.37 20.54
N VAL A 433 -5.31 4.86 20.39
CA VAL A 433 -4.77 5.96 21.20
C VAL A 433 -5.57 7.24 20.99
N GLU A 434 -5.89 7.57 19.74
CA GLU A 434 -6.70 8.76 19.43
C GLU A 434 -8.14 8.64 19.94
N ALA A 435 -8.76 7.46 19.82
CA ALA A 435 -10.07 7.17 20.41
C ALA A 435 -10.04 7.35 21.94
N PHE A 436 -8.98 6.88 22.59
CA PHE A 436 -8.82 7.01 24.02
C PHE A 436 -8.63 8.47 24.46
N LYS A 437 -7.75 9.24 23.78
CA LYS A 437 -7.60 10.67 24.05
C LYS A 437 -8.92 11.43 23.92
N ALA A 438 -9.67 11.18 22.85
CA ALA A 438 -10.98 11.78 22.65
C ALA A 438 -11.95 11.41 23.79
N SER A 439 -11.96 10.15 24.23
CA SER A 439 -12.81 9.71 25.34
C SER A 439 -12.54 10.45 26.65
N LEU A 440 -11.28 10.81 26.92
CA LEU A 440 -10.90 11.62 28.09
C LEU A 440 -11.30 13.09 27.92
N THR A 441 -10.99 13.69 26.77
CA THR A 441 -11.36 15.09 26.48
C THR A 441 -12.86 15.33 26.61
N HIS A 442 -13.68 14.35 26.24
CA HIS A 442 -15.13 14.44 26.29
C HIS A 442 -15.75 13.89 27.59
N ASN A 443 -14.95 13.49 28.58
CA ASN A 443 -15.43 12.85 29.82
C ASN A 443 -16.42 11.70 29.54
N ALA A 444 -16.15 10.89 28.52
CA ALA A 444 -17.08 9.89 28.01
C ALA A 444 -17.20 8.65 28.91
N TRP A 445 -16.25 8.45 29.83
CA TRP A 445 -16.22 7.28 30.70
C TRP A 445 -17.22 7.38 31.86
N PRO A 446 -17.94 6.29 32.18
CA PRO A 446 -18.80 6.23 33.35
C PRO A 446 -18.04 6.49 34.66
N ALA A 447 -18.72 7.05 35.66
CA ALA A 447 -18.18 7.23 37.00
C ALA A 447 -17.73 5.88 37.60
N GLY A 448 -16.57 5.87 38.26
CA GLY A 448 -15.98 4.65 38.84
C GLY A 448 -15.19 3.79 37.85
N THR A 449 -15.07 4.19 36.58
CA THR A 449 -14.14 3.55 35.64
C THR A 449 -12.69 3.68 36.15
N ASP A 450 -11.95 2.59 36.14
CA ASP A 450 -10.50 2.60 36.37
C ASP A 450 -9.77 3.23 35.17
N LEU A 451 -9.68 4.55 35.16
CA LEU A 451 -9.00 5.31 34.11
C LEU A 451 -7.49 5.05 34.09
N GLN A 452 -6.88 4.72 35.23
CA GLN A 452 -5.44 4.47 35.31
C GLN A 452 -5.05 3.24 34.48
N SER A 453 -5.80 2.15 34.59
CA SER A 453 -5.57 0.96 33.76
C SER A 453 -5.82 1.24 32.26
N LYS A 454 -6.79 2.10 31.93
CA LYS A 454 -7.06 2.48 30.54
C LYS A 454 -5.95 3.36 29.94
N GLU A 455 -5.41 4.29 30.73
CA GLU A 455 -4.26 5.11 30.35
C GLU A 455 -3.00 4.25 30.13
N ALA A 456 -2.77 3.27 31.01
CA ALA A 456 -1.67 2.32 30.85
C ALA A 456 -1.80 1.50 29.56
N LEU A 457 -3.01 1.05 29.23
CA LEU A 457 -3.30 0.35 27.98
C LEU A 457 -3.03 1.26 26.76
N ALA A 458 -3.54 2.49 26.76
CA ALA A 458 -3.30 3.44 25.67
C ALA A 458 -1.79 3.74 25.49
N ALA A 459 -1.04 3.89 26.58
CA ALA A 459 0.41 4.06 26.54
C ALA A 459 1.12 2.85 25.91
N TRP A 460 0.66 1.62 26.20
CA TRP A 460 1.18 0.41 25.58
C TRP A 460 0.91 0.39 24.06
N HIS A 461 -0.30 0.71 23.61
CA HIS A 461 -0.60 0.78 22.16
C HIS A 461 0.22 1.87 21.46
N LEU A 462 0.43 3.02 22.11
CA LEU A 462 1.33 4.06 21.58
C LEU A 462 2.77 3.57 21.43
N GLN A 463 3.27 2.77 22.39
CA GLN A 463 4.59 2.16 22.29
C GLN A 463 4.67 1.17 21.12
N GLN A 464 3.64 0.34 20.90
CA GLN A 464 3.59 -0.57 19.75
C GLN A 464 3.59 0.19 18.42
N CYS A 465 2.76 1.24 18.29
CA CYS A 465 2.73 2.10 17.12
C CYS A 465 4.13 2.69 16.81
N ARG A 466 4.78 3.28 17.82
CA ARG A 466 6.12 3.85 17.68
C ARG A 466 7.17 2.80 17.33
N HIS A 467 7.09 1.61 17.92
CA HIS A 467 8.02 0.53 17.62
C HIS A 467 7.92 0.10 16.15
N ILE A 468 6.71 -0.17 15.65
CA ILE A 468 6.50 -0.55 14.25
C ILE A 468 6.95 0.57 13.31
N ASN A 469 6.58 1.83 13.60
CA ASN A 469 7.01 2.97 12.79
C ASN A 469 8.53 3.10 12.75
N SER A 470 9.23 2.87 13.87
CA SER A 470 10.70 2.96 13.93
C SER A 470 11.42 1.89 13.08
N VAL A 471 10.75 0.75 12.85
CA VAL A 471 11.24 -0.34 12.00
C VAL A 471 10.94 -0.03 10.54
N CYS A 472 9.69 0.29 10.22
CA CYS A 472 9.19 0.38 8.85
C CYS A 472 9.46 1.73 8.17
N LEU A 473 9.63 2.82 8.93
CA LEU A 473 9.73 4.18 8.40
C LEU A 473 11.11 4.81 8.66
N PRO A 474 11.53 5.77 7.81
CA PRO A 474 12.72 6.57 8.04
C PRO A 474 12.73 7.22 9.42
N ALA A 475 13.89 7.32 10.07
CA ALA A 475 14.00 7.86 11.43
C ALA A 475 13.38 9.26 11.59
N ARG A 476 13.41 10.08 10.53
CA ARG A 476 12.85 11.44 10.52
C ARG A 476 11.36 11.50 10.19
N HIS A 477 10.74 10.37 9.85
CA HIS A 477 9.35 10.31 9.42
C HIS A 477 8.41 10.89 10.49
N PRO A 478 7.44 11.77 10.17
CA PRO A 478 6.61 12.43 11.18
C PRO A 478 5.79 11.46 12.01
N LEU A 479 5.45 10.30 11.45
CA LEU A 479 4.77 9.23 12.19
C LEU A 479 5.64 8.61 13.31
N ASN A 480 6.96 8.82 13.32
CA ASN A 480 7.81 8.47 14.46
C ASN A 480 7.68 9.45 15.64
N ALA A 481 7.18 10.66 15.38
CA ALA A 481 7.02 11.72 16.39
C ALA A 481 5.60 11.82 16.97
N ILE A 482 4.72 10.85 16.66
CA ILE A 482 3.37 10.76 17.22
C ILE A 482 3.46 10.81 18.74
N LYS A 483 2.74 11.76 19.35
CA LYS A 483 2.78 12.05 20.78
C LYS A 483 1.71 11.32 21.58
#